data_AF-A0A0F9T772-F1
#
_entry.id   AF-A0A0F9T772-F1
#
_cell.length_a   1.000
_cell.length_b   1.000
_cell.length_c   1.000
_cell.angle_alpha   90.00
_cell.angle_beta   90.00
_cell.angle_gamma   90.00
#
_symmetry.space_group_name_H-M   'P 1'
#
loop_
_entity.id
_entity.type
_entity.pdbx_description
1 polymer ?
#
loop_
_entity_poly.entity_id
_entity_poly.type
_entity_poly.pdbx_seq_one_letter_code
_entity_poly.pdbx_strand_id
1 'polypeptide(L)'
;MFIKEIRIHSNWIGWGSKESNLIIKRTPDGFYGNGKKIEEKDVDDLINAVNEPVWPKPDCEKLGITQLWLKEKKKDLDFNLWSPAQEALFLEHFMNLEIIHAQLENYFKHASWTDDYPTFTLDIIGEEASIRVKSISQLIFMIPWNISIKDQTYETYNSNISKAILKLLPKDFVNSNRFDLSNLINEIRQRIGGLIGVEWNKLDVEKQIGDKILPITQEFGLKDTKIACIYSVDLDGIEGWHTTLTHDSWPSNISLGLYIQYKNKELGSIQPILDSAHELIQFILSIDWFSNYLKKNQDISVEVRFVRNKSMSNYLTQKIMEEFRYKDKFLVQEIKKHEKTAIFIEIHEGKVGFSRWIVFPDKRMLLWHFQGNTVLKWNLDHFDTWETYGFNRAGTFISANGEIEE
;
A
#
# COMPACT_ATOMS: atom_id res chain seq x y z
N MET A 1 2.23 -45.38 4.45
CA MET A 1 0.75 -45.36 4.51
C MET A 1 0.21 -45.92 3.20
N PHE A 2 -0.67 -46.92 3.22
CA PHE A 2 -1.30 -47.41 1.98
C PHE A 2 -2.43 -46.46 1.56
N ILE A 3 -2.28 -45.78 0.43
CA ILE A 3 -3.26 -44.81 -0.09
C ILE A 3 -4.30 -45.53 -0.94
N LYS A 4 -5.58 -45.32 -0.64
CA LYS A 4 -6.71 -45.82 -1.44
C LYS A 4 -7.19 -44.78 -2.44
N GLU A 5 -7.29 -43.53 -1.99
CA GLU A 5 -7.91 -42.46 -2.76
C GLU A 5 -7.34 -41.10 -2.35
N ILE A 6 -7.24 -40.17 -3.31
CA ILE A 6 -6.96 -38.76 -3.08
C ILE A 6 -8.10 -37.96 -3.70
N ARG A 7 -8.78 -37.13 -2.91
CA ARG A 7 -9.82 -36.21 -3.38
C ARG A 7 -9.28 -34.81 -3.36
N ILE A 8 -9.43 -34.08 -4.45
CA ILE A 8 -9.00 -32.70 -4.58
C ILE A 8 -10.20 -31.86 -4.98
N HIS A 9 -10.46 -30.82 -4.19
CA HIS A 9 -11.46 -29.80 -4.44
C HIS A 9 -10.77 -28.45 -4.48
N SER A 10 -11.02 -27.68 -5.55
CA SER A 10 -10.52 -26.32 -5.69
C SER A 10 -11.64 -25.43 -6.15
N ASN A 11 -11.76 -24.28 -5.50
CA ASN A 11 -12.77 -23.29 -5.81
C ASN A 11 -12.14 -21.89 -5.76
N TRP A 12 -12.66 -21.00 -6.58
CA TRP A 12 -12.28 -19.59 -6.61
C TRP A 12 -13.54 -18.74 -6.73
N ILE A 13 -13.72 -17.85 -5.75
CA ILE A 13 -14.83 -16.88 -5.69
C ILE A 13 -14.25 -15.47 -5.78
N GLY A 14 -15.03 -14.51 -6.30
CA GLY A 14 -14.66 -13.11 -6.44
C GLY A 14 -15.54 -12.45 -7.50
N TRP A 15 -14.92 -11.92 -8.55
CA TRP A 15 -15.61 -11.41 -9.74
C TRP A 15 -16.28 -12.50 -10.61
N GLY A 16 -16.22 -13.76 -10.17
CA GLY A 16 -16.89 -14.92 -10.73
C GLY A 16 -16.72 -16.13 -9.80
N SER A 17 -17.26 -17.28 -10.20
CA SER A 17 -17.08 -18.54 -9.48
C SER A 17 -16.59 -19.63 -10.43
N LYS A 18 -15.50 -20.31 -10.07
CA LYS A 18 -15.03 -21.50 -10.78
C LYS A 18 -14.69 -22.60 -9.79
N GLU A 19 -15.02 -23.82 -10.15
CA GLU A 19 -14.76 -25.01 -9.32
C GLU A 19 -14.09 -26.10 -10.15
N SER A 20 -13.24 -26.89 -9.51
CA SER A 20 -12.69 -28.12 -10.08
C SER A 20 -12.61 -29.21 -9.01
N ASN A 21 -12.91 -30.44 -9.44
CA ASN A 21 -12.87 -31.63 -8.63
C ASN A 21 -12.00 -32.69 -9.32
N LEU A 22 -11.17 -33.39 -8.56
CA LEU A 22 -10.40 -34.53 -9.04
C LEU A 22 -10.42 -35.63 -7.99
N ILE A 23 -10.66 -36.87 -8.43
CA ILE A 23 -10.53 -38.05 -7.60
C ILE A 23 -9.48 -38.95 -8.24
N ILE A 24 -8.44 -39.26 -7.49
CA ILE A 24 -7.38 -40.18 -7.85
C ILE A 24 -7.58 -41.45 -7.04
N LYS A 25 -7.74 -42.60 -7.70
CA LYS A 25 -7.95 -43.89 -7.03
C LYS A 25 -6.79 -44.83 -7.30
N ARG A 26 -6.42 -45.61 -6.28
CA ARG A 26 -5.50 -46.73 -6.45
C ARG A 26 -6.25 -47.93 -7.06
N THR A 27 -5.67 -48.52 -8.08
CA THR A 27 -6.05 -49.80 -8.69
C THR A 27 -4.88 -50.77 -8.60
N PRO A 28 -5.05 -52.05 -8.96
CA PRO A 28 -3.94 -53.00 -9.04
C PRO A 28 -2.80 -52.54 -9.97
N ASP A 29 -3.12 -51.73 -11.00
CA ASP A 29 -2.19 -51.30 -12.04
C ASP A 29 -1.55 -49.91 -11.76
N GLY A 30 -1.90 -49.28 -10.64
CA GLY A 30 -1.35 -47.98 -10.19
C GLY A 30 -2.43 -46.96 -9.80
N PHE A 31 -2.09 -45.67 -9.85
CA PHE A 31 -3.03 -44.59 -9.54
C PHE A 31 -3.66 -44.01 -10.80
N TYR A 32 -4.95 -43.72 -10.76
CA TYR A 32 -5.70 -43.17 -11.89
C TYR A 32 -6.58 -42.00 -11.48
N GLY A 33 -6.53 -40.90 -12.24
CA GLY A 33 -7.39 -39.72 -12.09
C GLY A 33 -7.93 -39.26 -13.45
N ASN A 34 -9.23 -39.03 -13.56
CA ASN A 34 -9.90 -38.66 -14.82
C ASN A 34 -9.52 -39.56 -16.03
N GLY A 35 -9.41 -40.87 -15.78
CA GLY A 35 -9.05 -41.86 -16.81
C GLY A 35 -7.58 -41.85 -17.25
N LYS A 36 -6.72 -41.02 -16.65
CA LYS A 36 -5.27 -41.01 -16.90
C LYS A 36 -4.53 -41.67 -15.76
N LYS A 37 -3.51 -42.46 -16.10
CA LYS A 37 -2.56 -42.99 -15.13
C LYS A 37 -1.72 -41.85 -14.57
N ILE A 38 -1.53 -41.87 -13.25
CA ILE A 38 -0.67 -40.95 -12.50
C ILE A 38 0.55 -41.74 -12.05
N GLU A 39 1.73 -41.14 -12.19
CA GLU A 39 2.98 -41.77 -11.77
C GLU A 39 2.98 -41.99 -10.25
N GLU A 40 3.33 -43.19 -9.81
CA GLU A 40 3.35 -43.54 -8.37
C GLU A 40 4.30 -42.61 -7.59
N LYS A 41 5.40 -42.21 -8.24
CA LYS A 41 6.34 -41.22 -7.70
C LYS A 41 5.70 -39.88 -7.38
N ASP A 42 4.76 -39.38 -8.19
CA ASP A 42 4.13 -38.08 -7.93
C ASP A 42 3.18 -38.15 -6.73
N VAL A 43 2.54 -39.30 -6.52
CA VAL A 43 1.78 -39.57 -5.31
C VAL A 43 2.70 -39.66 -4.10
N ASP A 44 3.81 -40.41 -4.20
CA ASP A 44 4.79 -40.51 -3.12
C ASP A 44 5.41 -39.16 -2.76
N ASP A 45 5.75 -38.32 -3.74
CA ASP A 45 6.25 -36.96 -3.54
C ASP A 45 5.25 -36.11 -2.74
N LEU A 46 3.94 -36.22 -3.01
CA LEU A 46 2.90 -35.54 -2.23
C LEU A 46 2.85 -36.06 -0.80
N ILE A 47 2.83 -37.37 -0.61
CA ILE A 47 2.79 -37.97 0.73
C ILE A 47 4.02 -37.56 1.53
N ASN A 48 5.20 -37.56 0.92
CA ASN A 48 6.43 -37.13 1.56
C ASN A 48 6.37 -35.66 1.96
N ALA A 49 5.94 -34.76 1.05
CA ALA A 49 5.83 -33.33 1.35
C ALA A 49 4.86 -33.01 2.50
N VAL A 50 3.73 -33.72 2.58
CA VAL A 50 2.73 -33.55 3.65
C VAL A 50 3.25 -34.04 5.01
N ASN A 51 4.14 -35.04 5.02
CA ASN A 51 4.72 -35.61 6.24
C ASN A 51 6.06 -34.95 6.64
N GLU A 52 6.56 -33.98 5.88
CA GLU A 52 7.76 -33.23 6.28
C GLU A 52 7.53 -32.48 7.62
N PRO A 53 8.61 -32.21 8.38
CA PRO A 53 8.52 -31.36 9.56
C PRO A 53 7.89 -30.01 9.24
N VAL A 54 7.14 -29.45 10.20
CA VAL A 54 6.48 -28.15 10.06
C VAL A 54 7.50 -27.06 9.71
N TRP A 55 7.17 -26.25 8.70
CA TRP A 55 7.90 -25.01 8.42
C TRP A 55 7.14 -23.87 9.09
N PRO A 56 7.62 -23.36 10.24
CA PRO A 56 6.85 -22.40 11.05
C PRO A 56 6.76 -21.02 10.42
N LYS A 57 7.60 -20.74 9.41
CA LYS A 57 7.65 -19.49 8.66
C LYS A 57 8.18 -19.76 7.24
N PRO A 58 7.92 -18.86 6.27
CA PRO A 58 8.56 -18.93 4.97
C PRO A 58 10.08 -18.82 5.12
N ASP A 59 10.81 -19.50 4.23
CA ASP A 59 12.26 -19.54 4.21
C ASP A 59 12.75 -19.49 2.76
N CYS A 60 13.68 -18.58 2.46
CA CYS A 60 14.17 -18.38 1.10
C CYS A 60 14.76 -19.65 0.50
N GLU A 61 15.65 -20.33 1.22
CA GLU A 61 16.36 -21.51 0.71
C GLU A 61 15.37 -22.64 0.43
N LYS A 62 14.43 -22.88 1.35
CA LYS A 62 13.38 -23.89 1.18
C LYS A 62 12.38 -23.55 0.06
N LEU A 63 12.20 -22.27 -0.25
CA LEU A 63 11.44 -21.82 -1.43
C LEU A 63 12.25 -21.92 -2.74
N GLY A 64 13.55 -22.22 -2.67
CA GLY A 64 14.46 -22.30 -3.82
C GLY A 64 15.13 -20.97 -4.17
N ILE A 65 15.00 -19.96 -3.31
CA ILE A 65 15.56 -18.63 -3.49
C ILE A 65 16.97 -18.62 -2.87
N THR A 66 17.96 -18.81 -3.73
CA THR A 66 19.37 -18.81 -3.37
C THR A 66 20.10 -17.67 -4.08
N GLN A 67 21.35 -17.40 -3.67
CA GLN A 67 22.16 -16.40 -4.36
C GLN A 67 22.39 -16.80 -5.83
N LEU A 68 22.53 -18.09 -6.11
CA LEU A 68 22.67 -18.60 -7.48
C LEU A 68 21.39 -18.33 -8.28
N TRP A 69 20.23 -18.63 -7.70
CA TRP A 69 18.93 -18.36 -8.32
C TRP A 69 18.76 -16.87 -8.63
N LEU A 70 19.12 -15.97 -7.71
CA LEU A 70 19.06 -14.52 -7.95
C LEU A 70 19.99 -14.08 -9.10
N LYS A 71 21.20 -14.64 -9.17
CA LYS A 71 22.14 -14.37 -10.28
C LYS A 71 21.60 -14.85 -11.62
N GLU A 72 20.91 -15.99 -11.65
CA GLU A 72 20.23 -16.49 -12.84
C GLU A 72 19.08 -15.56 -13.23
N LYS A 73 18.21 -15.21 -12.28
CA LYS A 73 17.06 -14.32 -12.51
C LYS A 73 17.40 -12.89 -12.83
N LYS A 74 18.57 -12.41 -12.43
CA LYS A 74 19.09 -11.11 -12.87
C LYS A 74 19.15 -11.02 -14.41
N LYS A 75 19.40 -12.12 -15.12
CA LYS A 75 19.48 -12.16 -16.59
C LYS A 75 18.12 -11.95 -17.27
N ASP A 76 17.04 -12.23 -16.54
CA ASP A 76 15.65 -12.07 -17.01
C ASP A 76 15.15 -10.63 -16.79
N LEU A 77 15.94 -9.76 -16.14
CA LEU A 77 15.57 -8.37 -15.87
C LEU A 77 15.92 -7.47 -17.06
N ASP A 78 14.95 -6.62 -17.44
CA ASP A 78 15.13 -5.58 -18.43
C ASP A 78 15.26 -4.21 -17.73
N PHE A 79 16.39 -3.55 -17.95
CA PHE A 79 16.74 -2.25 -17.38
C PHE A 79 16.75 -1.12 -18.41
N ASN A 80 16.28 -1.34 -19.65
CA ASN A 80 16.41 -0.39 -20.76
C ASN A 80 15.78 1.00 -20.48
N LEU A 81 14.83 1.09 -19.54
CA LEU A 81 14.17 2.35 -19.16
C LEU A 81 14.80 3.02 -17.93
N TRP A 82 15.72 2.35 -17.24
CA TRP A 82 16.26 2.77 -15.95
C TRP A 82 17.55 3.57 -16.13
N SER A 83 17.80 4.52 -15.23
CA SER A 83 19.13 5.14 -15.14
C SER A 83 20.13 4.15 -14.51
N PRO A 84 21.45 4.34 -14.71
CA PRO A 84 22.46 3.53 -14.03
C PRO A 84 22.32 3.53 -12.50
N ALA A 85 21.92 4.67 -11.91
CA ALA A 85 21.69 4.78 -10.47
C ALA A 85 20.46 3.97 -10.02
N GLN A 86 19.37 3.99 -10.81
CA GLN A 86 18.17 3.20 -10.55
C GLN A 86 18.46 1.70 -10.66
N GLU A 87 19.20 1.28 -11.69
CA GLU A 87 19.64 -0.11 -11.83
C GLU A 87 20.51 -0.54 -10.63
N ALA A 88 21.49 0.28 -10.25
CA ALA A 88 22.35 -0.01 -9.11
C ALA A 88 21.55 -0.16 -7.80
N LEU A 89 20.66 0.79 -7.51
CA LEU A 89 19.78 0.76 -6.33
C LEU A 89 18.93 -0.52 -6.29
N PHE A 90 18.27 -0.86 -7.41
CA PHE A 90 17.47 -2.07 -7.47
C PHE A 90 18.31 -3.33 -7.28
N LEU A 91 19.46 -3.43 -7.96
CA LEU A 91 20.32 -4.60 -7.89
C LEU A 91 20.94 -4.78 -6.50
N GLU A 92 21.28 -3.71 -5.81
CA GLU A 92 21.76 -3.76 -4.42
C GLU A 92 20.76 -4.48 -3.51
N HIS A 93 19.48 -4.19 -3.66
CA HIS A 93 18.41 -4.77 -2.85
C HIS A 93 17.99 -6.16 -3.35
N PHE A 94 17.83 -6.31 -4.67
CA PHE A 94 17.44 -7.56 -5.31
C PHE A 94 18.48 -8.66 -5.14
N MET A 95 19.76 -8.33 -5.05
CA MET A 95 20.82 -9.33 -4.87
C MET A 95 21.12 -9.64 -3.39
N ASN A 96 20.43 -8.99 -2.45
CA ASN A 96 20.61 -9.18 -1.01
C ASN A 96 19.58 -10.17 -0.44
N LEU A 97 20.04 -11.37 -0.09
CA LEU A 97 19.18 -12.43 0.45
C LEU A 97 18.52 -12.08 1.78
N GLU A 98 19.17 -11.30 2.64
CA GLU A 98 18.59 -10.90 3.93
C GLU A 98 17.40 -9.96 3.72
N ILE A 99 17.55 -9.00 2.78
CA ILE A 99 16.47 -8.12 2.38
C ILE A 99 15.31 -8.93 1.78
N ILE A 100 15.60 -9.85 0.85
CA ILE A 100 14.56 -10.71 0.26
C ILE A 100 13.85 -11.54 1.31
N HIS A 101 14.58 -12.11 2.27
CA HIS A 101 14.00 -12.89 3.35
C HIS A 101 13.04 -12.05 4.20
N ALA A 102 13.46 -10.85 4.61
CA ALA A 102 12.60 -9.94 5.36
C ALA A 102 11.33 -9.55 4.58
N GLN A 103 11.46 -9.30 3.28
CA GLN A 103 10.31 -8.95 2.43
C GLN A 103 9.35 -10.13 2.22
N LEU A 104 9.85 -11.35 2.08
CA LEU A 104 9.01 -12.54 1.95
C LEU A 104 8.31 -12.88 3.27
N GLU A 105 8.99 -12.77 4.40
CA GLU A 105 8.33 -12.93 5.71
C GLU A 105 7.17 -11.95 5.84
N ASN A 106 7.37 -10.68 5.47
CA ASN A 106 6.32 -9.67 5.50
C ASN A 106 5.16 -10.02 4.55
N TYR A 107 5.48 -10.41 3.32
CA TYR A 107 4.51 -10.82 2.30
C TYR A 107 3.58 -11.94 2.77
N PHE A 108 4.13 -12.99 3.39
CA PHE A 108 3.33 -14.11 3.88
C PHE A 108 2.63 -13.85 5.22
N LYS A 109 3.06 -12.84 5.98
CA LYS A 109 2.38 -12.41 7.23
C LYS A 109 1.20 -11.48 6.96
N HIS A 110 1.26 -10.69 5.90
CA HIS A 110 0.30 -9.63 5.60
C HIS A 110 -0.29 -9.83 4.21
N ALA A 111 -1.34 -10.66 4.13
CA ALA A 111 -2.16 -10.73 2.94
C ALA A 111 -2.91 -9.39 2.79
N SER A 112 -2.68 -8.69 1.67
CA SER A 112 -3.50 -7.53 1.33
C SER A 112 -4.94 -7.97 1.11
N TRP A 113 -5.89 -7.15 1.54
CA TRP A 113 -7.30 -7.36 1.21
C TRP A 113 -7.49 -7.29 -0.31
N THR A 114 -8.19 -8.27 -0.87
CA THR A 114 -8.60 -8.31 -2.28
C THR A 114 -9.95 -9.03 -2.40
N ASP A 115 -10.64 -8.85 -3.53
CA ASP A 115 -11.84 -9.62 -3.90
C ASP A 115 -11.50 -11.01 -4.50
N ASP A 116 -10.39 -11.62 -4.06
CA ASP A 116 -9.90 -12.91 -4.53
C ASP A 116 -10.07 -13.97 -3.42
N TYR A 117 -11.00 -14.92 -3.54
CA TYR A 117 -11.29 -15.89 -2.47
C TYR A 117 -11.02 -17.32 -2.95
N PRO A 118 -9.75 -17.74 -3.08
CA PRO A 118 -9.41 -19.10 -3.46
C PRO A 118 -9.57 -20.04 -2.26
N THR A 119 -9.97 -21.27 -2.55
CA THR A 119 -9.95 -22.36 -1.58
C THR A 119 -9.43 -23.61 -2.28
N PHE A 120 -8.61 -24.38 -1.57
CA PHE A 120 -8.08 -25.64 -2.05
C PHE A 120 -8.11 -26.63 -0.90
N THR A 121 -8.72 -27.79 -1.12
CA THR A 121 -8.78 -28.88 -0.16
C THR A 121 -8.36 -30.18 -0.82
N LEU A 122 -7.52 -30.94 -0.13
CA LEU A 122 -7.02 -32.23 -0.56
C LEU A 122 -7.20 -33.23 0.60
N ASP A 123 -7.95 -34.29 0.35
CA ASP A 123 -8.15 -35.39 1.29
C ASP A 123 -7.40 -36.63 0.79
N ILE A 124 -6.36 -37.04 1.50
CA ILE A 124 -5.63 -38.29 1.27
C ILE A 124 -6.26 -39.37 2.15
N ILE A 125 -6.88 -40.36 1.54
CA ILE A 125 -7.62 -41.43 2.21
C ILE A 125 -6.79 -42.71 2.10
N GLY A 126 -6.28 -43.18 3.24
CA GLY A 126 -5.62 -44.48 3.35
C GLY A 126 -6.49 -45.53 4.03
N GLU A 127 -5.88 -46.68 4.33
CA GLU A 127 -6.55 -47.77 5.05
C GLU A 127 -6.79 -47.48 6.52
N GLU A 128 -5.81 -46.89 7.18
CA GLU A 128 -5.79 -46.71 8.64
C GLU A 128 -5.93 -45.25 9.06
N ALA A 129 -5.75 -44.32 8.13
CA ALA A 129 -5.74 -42.89 8.41
C ALA A 129 -6.23 -42.08 7.21
N SER A 130 -6.68 -40.87 7.49
CA SER A 130 -6.95 -39.83 6.49
C SER A 130 -6.18 -38.57 6.85
N ILE A 131 -5.65 -37.89 5.84
CA ILE A 131 -4.98 -36.60 5.97
C ILE A 131 -5.76 -35.57 5.16
N ARG A 132 -6.14 -34.47 5.78
CA ARG A 132 -6.75 -33.33 5.10
C ARG A 132 -5.75 -32.19 5.02
N VAL A 133 -5.52 -31.68 3.82
CA VAL A 133 -4.66 -30.53 3.53
C VAL A 133 -5.53 -29.42 2.95
N LYS A 134 -5.48 -28.22 3.52
CA LYS A 134 -6.33 -27.10 3.11
C LYS A 134 -5.55 -25.80 3.03
N SER A 135 -5.84 -24.99 2.03
CA SER A 135 -5.42 -23.58 1.98
C SER A 135 -6.54 -22.69 1.45
N ILE A 136 -6.55 -21.46 1.94
CA ILE A 136 -7.38 -20.36 1.44
C ILE A 136 -6.54 -19.16 0.98
N SER A 137 -5.22 -19.36 0.88
CA SER A 137 -4.28 -18.28 0.61
C SER A 137 -4.33 -17.82 -0.84
N GLN A 138 -4.39 -16.52 -1.04
CA GLN A 138 -4.26 -15.86 -2.35
C GLN A 138 -2.81 -15.82 -2.83
N LEU A 139 -1.86 -16.04 -1.92
CA LEU A 139 -0.43 -15.85 -2.16
C LEU A 139 0.15 -16.99 -3.00
N ILE A 140 1.36 -16.78 -3.53
CA ILE A 140 2.10 -17.81 -4.25
C ILE A 140 2.26 -19.08 -3.41
N PHE A 141 2.26 -20.23 -4.07
CA PHE A 141 2.17 -21.57 -3.49
C PHE A 141 0.88 -21.85 -2.71
N MET A 142 -0.04 -20.90 -2.58
CA MET A 142 -1.15 -20.99 -1.64
C MET A 142 -0.69 -21.38 -0.23
N ILE A 143 0.46 -20.88 0.23
CA ILE A 143 0.89 -21.07 1.62
C ILE A 143 0.34 -19.93 2.50
N PRO A 144 0.07 -20.20 3.79
CA PRO A 144 0.29 -21.45 4.51
C PRO A 144 -0.74 -22.56 4.21
N TRP A 145 -0.33 -23.81 4.42
CA TRP A 145 -1.18 -24.99 4.39
C TRP A 145 -1.60 -25.40 5.80
N ASN A 146 -2.88 -25.69 5.98
CA ASN A 146 -3.42 -26.31 7.19
C ASN A 146 -3.53 -27.83 6.96
N ILE A 147 -2.81 -28.61 7.75
CA ILE A 147 -2.79 -30.07 7.66
C ILE A 147 -3.47 -30.65 8.90
N SER A 148 -4.46 -31.51 8.68
CA SER A 148 -5.18 -32.23 9.73
C SER A 148 -4.95 -33.73 9.58
N ILE A 149 -4.36 -34.34 10.60
CA ILE A 149 -4.07 -35.77 10.67
C ILE A 149 -4.60 -36.27 12.01
N LYS A 150 -5.58 -37.18 11.98
CA LYS A 150 -6.33 -37.60 13.18
C LYS A 150 -6.90 -36.36 13.90
N ASP A 151 -6.61 -36.19 15.20
CA ASP A 151 -7.10 -35.10 16.04
C ASP A 151 -6.13 -33.91 16.13
N GLN A 152 -5.10 -33.87 15.29
CA GLN A 152 -4.10 -32.80 15.27
C GLN A 152 -4.22 -31.97 14.00
N THR A 153 -4.23 -30.65 14.16
CA THR A 153 -4.15 -29.69 13.07
C THR A 153 -2.95 -28.79 13.29
N TYR A 154 -2.16 -28.59 12.24
CA TYR A 154 -1.03 -27.66 12.26
C TYR A 154 -0.94 -26.89 10.95
N GLU A 155 -0.33 -25.72 11.02
CA GLU A 155 -0.06 -24.85 9.90
C GLU A 155 1.40 -25.00 9.44
N THR A 156 1.65 -25.00 8.14
CA THR A 156 3.01 -25.08 7.58
C THR A 156 3.17 -24.22 6.33
N TYR A 157 4.34 -23.60 6.18
CA TYR A 157 4.74 -22.86 4.97
C TYR A 157 5.43 -23.75 3.93
N ASN A 158 5.22 -25.07 3.99
CA ASN A 158 5.86 -26.02 3.10
C ASN A 158 5.37 -25.91 1.64
N SER A 159 6.13 -25.21 0.80
CA SER A 159 5.85 -25.08 -0.64
C SER A 159 5.98 -26.38 -1.43
N ASN A 160 6.65 -27.40 -0.89
CA ASN A 160 6.77 -28.70 -1.56
C ASN A 160 5.41 -29.39 -1.70
N ILE A 161 4.47 -29.11 -0.80
CA ILE A 161 3.08 -29.58 -0.90
C ILE A 161 2.45 -29.04 -2.18
N SER A 162 2.59 -27.73 -2.43
CA SER A 162 2.07 -27.06 -3.63
C SER A 162 2.70 -27.60 -4.91
N LYS A 163 4.03 -27.79 -4.91
CA LYS A 163 4.78 -28.35 -6.03
C LYS A 163 4.36 -29.80 -6.34
N ALA A 164 4.13 -30.61 -5.31
CA ALA A 164 3.69 -32.00 -5.46
C ALA A 164 2.24 -32.08 -5.95
N ILE A 165 1.34 -31.25 -5.40
CA ILE A 165 -0.05 -31.13 -5.87
C ILE A 165 -0.08 -30.81 -7.36
N LEU A 166 0.70 -29.83 -7.81
CA LEU A 166 0.69 -29.38 -9.22
C LEU A 166 0.95 -30.51 -10.21
N LYS A 167 1.81 -31.49 -9.88
CA LYS A 167 2.10 -32.66 -10.73
C LYS A 167 0.89 -33.59 -10.92
N LEU A 168 -0.04 -33.59 -9.97
CA LEU A 168 -1.25 -34.42 -9.99
C LEU A 168 -2.40 -33.75 -10.76
N LEU A 169 -2.35 -32.44 -10.96
CA LEU A 169 -3.46 -31.67 -11.50
C LEU A 169 -3.50 -31.66 -13.04
N PRO A 170 -4.71 -31.68 -13.63
CA PRO A 170 -4.89 -31.27 -15.02
C PRO A 170 -4.42 -29.82 -15.23
N LYS A 171 -3.97 -29.51 -16.46
CA LYS A 171 -3.42 -28.19 -16.83
C LYS A 171 -4.31 -27.00 -16.41
N ASP A 172 -5.61 -27.10 -16.63
CA ASP A 172 -6.57 -26.01 -16.41
C ASP A 172 -7.36 -26.15 -15.09
N PHE A 173 -6.86 -26.93 -14.13
CA PHE A 173 -7.50 -27.08 -12.83
C PHE A 173 -7.54 -25.74 -12.08
N VAL A 174 -8.69 -25.40 -11.48
CA VAL A 174 -8.85 -24.12 -10.76
C VAL A 174 -7.74 -23.94 -9.72
N ASN A 175 -7.15 -22.74 -9.67
CA ASN A 175 -6.00 -22.33 -8.83
C ASN A 175 -4.65 -23.01 -9.13
N SER A 176 -4.52 -23.87 -10.16
CA SER A 176 -3.24 -24.55 -10.47
C SER A 176 -2.08 -23.58 -10.72
N ASN A 177 -2.37 -22.43 -11.33
CA ASN A 177 -1.42 -21.35 -11.61
C ASN A 177 -0.80 -20.72 -10.34
N ARG A 178 -1.43 -20.88 -9.18
CA ARG A 178 -0.91 -20.34 -7.90
C ARG A 178 0.19 -21.19 -7.31
N PHE A 179 0.31 -22.46 -7.73
CA PHE A 179 1.33 -23.38 -7.22
C PHE A 179 2.69 -23.25 -7.93
N ASP A 180 2.73 -22.53 -9.06
CA ASP A 180 3.94 -22.38 -9.87
C ASP A 180 4.87 -21.29 -9.33
N LEU A 181 6.17 -21.57 -9.41
CA LEU A 181 7.30 -20.69 -9.10
C LEU A 181 7.41 -19.50 -10.06
N SER A 182 6.82 -19.58 -11.25
CA SER A 182 6.97 -18.56 -12.31
C SER A 182 6.62 -17.14 -11.86
N ASN A 183 5.71 -16.97 -10.91
CA ASN A 183 5.31 -15.67 -10.38
C ASN A 183 6.16 -15.17 -9.19
N LEU A 184 6.98 -16.02 -8.56
CA LEU A 184 7.77 -15.66 -7.38
C LEU A 184 8.73 -14.49 -7.65
N ILE A 185 9.36 -14.47 -8.83
CA ILE A 185 10.25 -13.36 -9.21
C ILE A 185 9.51 -12.04 -9.31
N ASN A 186 8.27 -12.04 -9.81
CA ASN A 186 7.47 -10.82 -9.93
C ASN A 186 7.02 -10.33 -8.54
N GLU A 187 6.69 -11.23 -7.62
CA GLU A 187 6.43 -10.85 -6.23
C GLU A 187 7.67 -10.22 -5.59
N ILE A 188 8.85 -10.85 -5.70
CA ILE A 188 10.10 -10.27 -5.17
C ILE A 188 10.33 -8.88 -5.77
N ARG A 189 10.21 -8.71 -7.09
CA ARG A 189 10.36 -7.42 -7.77
C ARG A 189 9.42 -6.35 -7.22
N GLN A 190 8.14 -6.69 -7.03
CA GLN A 190 7.15 -5.75 -6.48
C GLN A 190 7.51 -5.34 -5.05
N ARG A 191 7.97 -6.28 -4.20
CA ARG A 191 8.38 -5.95 -2.82
C ARG A 191 9.63 -5.10 -2.77
N ILE A 192 10.63 -5.41 -3.58
CA ILE A 192 11.84 -4.58 -3.71
C ILE A 192 11.45 -3.19 -4.22
N GLY A 193 10.59 -3.09 -5.23
CA GLY A 193 10.09 -1.80 -5.74
C GLY A 193 9.35 -0.98 -4.68
N GLY A 194 8.53 -1.63 -3.85
CA GLY A 194 7.87 -0.98 -2.71
C GLY A 194 8.86 -0.51 -1.64
N LEU A 195 9.92 -1.29 -1.38
CA LEU A 195 10.95 -0.95 -0.40
C LEU A 195 11.78 0.25 -0.83
N ILE A 196 12.20 0.32 -2.10
CA ILE A 196 13.08 1.37 -2.63
C ILE A 196 12.32 2.56 -3.24
N GLY A 197 10.99 2.58 -3.14
CA GLY A 197 10.15 3.49 -3.91
C GLY A 197 10.47 4.97 -3.69
N VAL A 198 10.84 5.36 -2.46
CA VAL A 198 11.18 6.75 -2.13
C VAL A 198 12.51 7.16 -2.79
N GLU A 199 13.56 6.36 -2.64
CA GLU A 199 14.86 6.57 -3.26
C GLU A 199 14.77 6.51 -4.78
N TRP A 200 13.95 5.60 -5.30
CA TRP A 200 13.68 5.49 -6.72
C TRP A 200 13.09 6.77 -7.31
N ASN A 201 12.07 7.33 -6.63
CA ASN A 201 11.44 8.56 -7.09
C ASN A 201 12.37 9.77 -6.98
N LYS A 202 13.28 9.80 -5.99
CA LYS A 202 14.35 10.82 -5.90
C LYS A 202 15.24 10.78 -7.14
N LEU A 203 15.74 9.61 -7.51
CA LEU A 203 16.57 9.44 -8.71
C LEU A 203 15.81 9.80 -9.99
N ASP A 204 14.51 9.50 -10.05
CA ASP A 204 13.67 9.85 -11.20
C ASP A 204 13.48 11.38 -11.32
N VAL A 205 13.20 12.05 -10.21
CA VAL A 205 13.11 13.52 -10.13
C VAL A 205 14.43 14.18 -10.52
N GLU A 206 15.56 13.70 -10.00
CA GLU A 206 16.89 14.20 -10.36
C GLU A 206 17.17 14.03 -11.86
N LYS A 207 16.82 12.88 -12.44
CA LYS A 207 16.98 12.62 -13.87
C LYS A 207 16.10 13.53 -14.74
N GLN A 208 14.86 13.78 -14.33
CA GLN A 208 13.88 14.48 -15.16
C GLN A 208 13.89 16.00 -15.00
N ILE A 209 14.20 16.51 -13.81
CA ILE A 209 14.17 17.94 -13.49
C ILE A 209 15.59 18.50 -13.30
N GLY A 210 16.51 17.70 -12.74
CA GLY A 210 17.90 18.06 -12.55
C GLY A 210 18.09 19.29 -11.65
N ASP A 211 19.05 20.14 -12.02
CA ASP A 211 19.52 21.27 -11.21
C ASP A 211 18.45 22.31 -10.86
N LYS A 212 17.29 22.28 -11.55
CA LYS A 212 16.18 23.21 -11.28
C LYS A 212 15.60 23.08 -9.88
N ILE A 213 15.78 21.95 -9.18
CA ILE A 213 15.32 21.80 -7.78
C ILE A 213 16.40 22.12 -6.75
N LEU A 214 17.64 22.41 -7.18
CA LEU A 214 18.75 22.64 -6.24
C LEU A 214 18.42 23.73 -5.20
N PRO A 215 17.86 24.89 -5.56
CA PRO A 215 17.52 25.92 -4.56
C PRO A 215 16.55 25.41 -3.48
N ILE A 216 15.62 24.51 -3.82
CA ILE A 216 14.71 23.90 -2.85
C ILE A 216 15.47 22.93 -1.97
N THR A 217 16.29 22.05 -2.55
CA THR A 217 17.03 21.02 -1.78
C THR A 217 18.19 21.57 -0.94
N GLN A 218 18.68 22.77 -1.25
CA GLN A 218 19.67 23.48 -0.44
C GLN A 218 19.06 24.12 0.80
N GLU A 219 17.78 24.52 0.73
CA GLU A 219 17.06 25.14 1.82
C GLU A 219 16.28 24.11 2.66
N PHE A 220 15.66 23.12 2.02
CA PHE A 220 14.72 22.20 2.65
C PHE A 220 15.14 20.73 2.51
N GLY A 221 14.83 19.93 3.53
CA GLY A 221 14.91 18.48 3.46
C GLY A 221 13.72 17.89 2.69
N LEU A 222 13.99 16.97 1.75
CA LEU A 222 12.96 16.24 1.01
C LEU A 222 12.59 14.93 1.70
N LYS A 223 11.38 14.86 2.27
CA LYS A 223 10.86 13.66 2.93
C LYS A 223 10.34 12.63 1.91
N ASP A 224 9.51 13.08 0.97
CA ASP A 224 9.03 12.32 -0.17
C ASP A 224 9.07 13.21 -1.42
N THR A 225 9.22 12.62 -2.60
CA THR A 225 9.29 13.36 -3.87
C THR A 225 8.92 12.43 -5.02
N LYS A 226 8.19 12.92 -6.04
CA LYS A 226 7.90 12.20 -7.28
C LYS A 226 7.34 13.11 -8.36
N ILE A 227 7.44 12.68 -9.63
CA ILE A 227 6.69 13.27 -10.74
C ILE A 227 5.52 12.35 -11.04
N ALA A 228 4.30 12.86 -10.93
CA ALA A 228 3.10 12.05 -11.13
C ALA A 228 1.87 12.90 -11.45
N CYS A 229 0.86 12.24 -12.02
CA CYS A 229 -0.52 12.74 -12.07
C CYS A 229 -1.23 12.32 -10.77
N ILE A 230 -1.51 13.27 -9.87
CA ILE A 230 -2.20 13.01 -8.60
C ILE A 230 -3.59 13.64 -8.62
N TYR A 231 -4.60 12.85 -8.26
CA TYR A 231 -5.94 13.32 -7.94
C TYR A 231 -6.06 13.49 -6.43
N SER A 232 -6.45 14.68 -6.00
CA SER A 232 -6.71 15.00 -4.60
C SER A 232 -7.71 16.17 -4.52
N VAL A 233 -8.04 16.65 -3.33
CA VAL A 233 -9.00 17.76 -3.20
C VAL A 233 -8.50 19.07 -3.78
N ASP A 234 -7.17 19.24 -3.87
CA ASP A 234 -6.51 20.45 -4.36
C ASP A 234 -5.84 20.26 -5.73
N LEU A 235 -5.89 19.05 -6.32
CA LEU A 235 -5.27 18.68 -7.60
C LEU A 235 -6.21 17.84 -8.50
N ASP A 236 -6.18 18.14 -9.79
CA ASP A 236 -7.07 17.61 -10.82
C ASP A 236 -6.39 16.58 -11.75
N GLY A 237 -5.36 15.87 -11.28
CA GLY A 237 -4.69 14.83 -12.06
C GLY A 237 -3.71 15.36 -13.13
N ILE A 238 -3.36 16.65 -13.08
CA ILE A 238 -2.33 17.21 -13.96
C ILE A 238 -0.95 16.78 -13.47
N GLU A 239 -0.10 16.31 -14.39
CA GLU A 239 1.28 15.94 -14.12
C GLU A 239 2.06 17.09 -13.44
N GLY A 240 2.78 16.75 -12.38
CA GLY A 240 3.63 17.69 -11.68
C GLY A 240 4.62 17.01 -10.77
N TRP A 241 5.56 17.81 -10.30
CA TRP A 241 6.45 17.46 -9.23
C TRP A 241 5.74 17.65 -7.90
N HIS A 242 5.64 16.58 -7.13
CA HIS A 242 5.08 16.54 -5.79
C HIS A 242 6.21 16.26 -4.81
N THR A 243 6.28 17.01 -3.72
CA THR A 243 7.25 16.74 -2.67
C THR A 243 6.76 17.22 -1.31
N THR A 244 7.22 16.56 -0.24
CA THR A 244 7.00 17.01 1.13
C THR A 244 8.30 17.58 1.66
N LEU A 245 8.30 18.89 1.92
CA LEU A 245 9.41 19.65 2.45
C LEU A 245 9.41 19.65 3.98
N THR A 246 10.62 19.63 4.54
CA THR A 246 10.91 19.73 5.97
C THR A 246 12.07 20.70 6.20
N HIS A 247 12.18 21.23 7.41
CA HIS A 247 13.26 22.13 7.78
C HIS A 247 13.58 21.96 9.27
N ASP A 248 14.85 22.06 9.65
CA ASP A 248 15.31 21.82 11.03
C ASP A 248 14.76 22.83 12.05
N SER A 249 14.32 24.00 11.59
CA SER A 249 13.67 25.03 12.43
C SER A 249 12.17 24.81 12.64
N TRP A 250 11.55 23.86 11.93
CA TRP A 250 10.14 23.54 12.08
C TRP A 250 9.95 22.38 13.07
N PRO A 251 8.81 22.31 13.79
CA PRO A 251 8.48 21.11 14.55
C PRO A 251 8.50 19.87 13.66
N SER A 252 9.01 18.74 14.17
CA SER A 252 9.15 17.49 13.41
C SER A 252 7.83 16.92 12.88
N ASN A 253 6.71 17.38 13.43
CA ASN A 253 5.37 16.99 13.07
C ASN A 253 4.66 18.01 12.15
N ILE A 254 5.40 18.97 11.60
CA ILE A 254 4.92 19.91 10.57
C ILE A 254 5.78 19.76 9.31
N SER A 255 5.11 19.71 8.16
CA SER A 255 5.75 19.70 6.85
C SER A 255 4.99 20.57 5.85
N LEU A 256 5.61 20.83 4.70
CA LEU A 256 4.99 21.55 3.60
C LEU A 256 4.85 20.62 2.39
N GLY A 257 3.61 20.34 1.98
CA GLY A 257 3.30 19.58 0.76
C GLY A 257 3.31 20.51 -0.45
N LEU A 258 4.25 20.33 -1.35
CA LEU A 258 4.48 21.15 -2.54
C LEU A 258 4.05 20.41 -3.80
N TYR A 259 3.27 21.10 -4.65
CA TYR A 259 3.03 20.71 -6.03
C TYR A 259 3.49 21.81 -6.98
N ILE A 260 4.32 21.47 -7.96
CA ILE A 260 4.68 22.36 -9.08
C ILE A 260 4.39 21.63 -10.38
N GLN A 261 3.68 22.30 -11.30
CA GLN A 261 3.34 21.71 -12.58
C GLN A 261 4.62 21.32 -13.35
N TYR A 262 4.62 20.12 -13.92
CA TYR A 262 5.68 19.61 -14.79
C TYR A 262 5.02 19.24 -16.11
N LYS A 263 5.34 19.98 -17.17
CA LYS A 263 4.69 19.81 -18.48
C LYS A 263 5.72 20.00 -19.58
N ASN A 264 5.67 19.16 -20.61
CA ASN A 264 6.60 19.23 -21.75
C ASN A 264 8.08 19.20 -21.31
N LYS A 265 8.39 18.44 -20.25
CA LYS A 265 9.73 18.37 -19.62
C LYS A 265 10.20 19.69 -18.97
N GLU A 266 9.28 20.59 -18.68
CA GLU A 266 9.55 21.85 -18.00
C GLU A 266 8.81 21.91 -16.66
N LEU A 267 9.59 22.19 -15.61
CA LEU A 267 9.05 22.51 -14.30
C LEU A 267 8.61 23.98 -14.26
N GLY A 268 7.45 24.24 -13.66
CA GLY A 268 7.01 25.60 -13.31
C GLY A 268 7.95 26.31 -12.34
N SER A 269 7.65 27.57 -12.02
CA SER A 269 8.50 28.38 -11.14
C SER A 269 8.51 27.85 -9.70
N ILE A 270 9.71 27.70 -9.14
CA ILE A 270 9.94 27.38 -7.72
C ILE A 270 10.01 28.63 -6.83
N GLN A 271 10.15 29.83 -7.43
CA GLN A 271 10.36 31.06 -6.67
C GLN A 271 9.24 31.36 -5.65
N PRO A 272 7.94 31.17 -5.98
CA PRO A 272 6.87 31.47 -5.03
C PRO A 272 6.96 30.68 -3.72
N ILE A 273 7.44 29.43 -3.76
CA ILE A 273 7.58 28.63 -2.54
C ILE A 273 8.85 29.02 -1.77
N LEU A 274 9.95 29.33 -2.45
CA LEU A 274 11.16 29.85 -1.79
C LEU A 274 10.87 31.15 -1.02
N ASP A 275 10.04 32.02 -1.59
CA ASP A 275 9.70 33.31 -0.99
C ASP A 275 8.75 33.18 0.22
N SER A 276 7.93 32.12 0.28
CA SER A 276 6.79 32.06 1.21
C SER A 276 6.79 30.89 2.19
N ALA A 277 7.58 29.84 1.98
CA ALA A 277 7.54 28.62 2.79
C ALA A 277 7.66 28.89 4.30
N HIS A 278 8.68 29.67 4.70
CA HIS A 278 8.89 29.99 6.11
C HIS A 278 7.76 30.84 6.68
N GLU A 279 7.27 31.83 5.95
CA GLU A 279 6.17 32.69 6.41
C GLU A 279 4.87 31.89 6.61
N LEU A 280 4.58 30.95 5.72
CA LEU A 280 3.42 30.07 5.83
C LEU A 280 3.48 29.22 7.10
N ILE A 281 4.62 28.55 7.34
CA ILE A 281 4.79 27.72 8.54
C ILE A 281 4.75 28.57 9.81
N GLN A 282 5.44 29.73 9.83
CA GLN A 282 5.42 30.63 10.98
C GLN A 282 4.02 31.18 11.27
N PHE A 283 3.23 31.47 10.24
CA PHE A 283 1.85 31.90 10.41
C PHE A 283 0.99 30.83 11.09
N ILE A 284 1.07 29.57 10.63
CA ILE A 284 0.36 28.44 11.28
C ILE A 284 0.79 28.29 12.74
N LEU A 285 2.09 28.41 13.01
CA LEU A 285 2.64 28.32 14.36
C LEU A 285 2.30 29.51 15.26
N SER A 286 1.86 30.62 14.68
CA SER A 286 1.42 31.82 15.41
C SER A 286 0.00 31.69 16.01
N ILE A 287 -0.69 30.58 15.77
CA ILE A 287 -2.00 30.26 16.35
C ILE A 287 -1.76 29.53 17.68
N ASP A 288 -1.84 30.27 18.78
CA ASP A 288 -1.35 29.81 20.10
C ASP A 288 -1.97 28.48 20.55
N TRP A 289 -3.30 28.34 20.43
CA TRP A 289 -3.96 27.10 20.86
C TRP A 289 -3.51 25.91 20.02
N PHE A 290 -3.34 26.10 18.71
CA PHE A 290 -2.98 25.04 17.78
C PHE A 290 -1.52 24.65 17.94
N SER A 291 -0.61 25.62 18.01
CA SER A 291 0.81 25.41 18.30
C SER A 291 1.03 24.68 19.64
N ASN A 292 0.29 25.07 20.69
CA ASN A 292 0.34 24.38 21.98
C ASN A 292 -0.23 22.96 21.91
N TYR A 293 -1.26 22.73 21.09
CA TYR A 293 -1.81 21.41 20.86
C TYR A 293 -0.80 20.49 20.14
N LEU A 294 -0.16 20.97 19.07
CA LEU A 294 0.86 20.22 18.34
C LEU A 294 2.08 19.89 19.21
N LYS A 295 2.50 20.82 20.09
CA LYS A 295 3.60 20.56 21.04
C LYS A 295 3.30 19.38 21.98
N LYS A 296 2.04 19.24 22.42
CA LYS A 296 1.60 18.18 23.35
C LYS A 296 1.33 16.85 22.65
N ASN A 297 1.09 16.85 21.33
CA ASN A 297 0.68 15.68 20.56
C ASN A 297 1.62 15.50 19.36
N GLN A 298 2.84 15.00 19.63
CA GLN A 298 3.89 14.83 18.62
C GLN A 298 3.61 13.71 17.59
N ASP A 299 2.61 12.87 17.87
CA ASP A 299 2.10 11.82 16.98
C ASP A 299 1.17 12.35 15.88
N ILE A 300 0.72 13.60 16.00
CA ILE A 300 -0.12 14.27 15.00
C ILE A 300 0.77 14.95 13.96
N SER A 301 0.58 14.66 12.67
CA SER A 301 1.29 15.35 11.60
C SER A 301 0.41 16.37 10.89
N VAL A 302 0.95 17.56 10.64
CA VAL A 302 0.30 18.63 9.87
C VAL A 302 1.08 18.86 8.58
N GLU A 303 0.37 18.81 7.46
CA GLU A 303 0.91 19.19 6.16
C GLU A 303 0.26 20.50 5.69
N VAL A 304 1.09 21.54 5.53
CA VAL A 304 0.69 22.79 4.89
C VAL A 304 0.77 22.62 3.38
N ARG A 305 -0.34 22.81 2.67
CA ARG A 305 -0.44 22.53 1.24
C ARG A 305 -0.07 23.75 0.42
N PHE A 306 0.76 23.60 -0.60
CA PHE A 306 1.16 24.65 -1.53
C PHE A 306 1.12 24.14 -2.97
N VAL A 307 0.17 24.67 -3.75
CA VAL A 307 -0.10 24.22 -5.13
C VAL A 307 0.25 25.33 -6.09
N ARG A 308 1.32 25.12 -6.85
CA ARG A 308 1.93 26.02 -7.84
C ARG A 308 2.46 27.31 -7.23
N ASN A 309 1.57 28.20 -6.81
CA ASN A 309 1.91 29.54 -6.34
C ASN A 309 1.07 30.02 -5.15
N LYS A 310 0.17 29.18 -4.62
CA LYS A 310 -0.67 29.51 -3.46
C LYS A 310 -1.14 28.26 -2.74
N SER A 311 -1.54 28.42 -1.49
CA SER A 311 -2.08 27.32 -0.68
C SER A 311 -3.51 26.96 -1.07
N MET A 312 -4.38 27.96 -1.22
CA MET A 312 -5.73 27.79 -1.75
C MET A 312 -5.74 27.69 -3.28
N SER A 313 -5.51 26.50 -3.82
CA SER A 313 -5.50 26.26 -5.27
C SER A 313 -6.84 26.61 -5.93
N ASN A 314 -6.85 26.99 -7.21
CA ASN A 314 -8.11 27.29 -7.91
C ASN A 314 -9.09 26.10 -7.90
N TYR A 315 -8.55 24.89 -8.02
CA TYR A 315 -9.33 23.66 -8.00
C TYR A 315 -9.93 23.41 -6.62
N LEU A 316 -9.12 23.57 -5.57
CA LEU A 316 -9.56 23.48 -4.18
C LEU A 316 -10.68 24.49 -3.89
N THR A 317 -10.47 25.76 -4.24
CA THR A 317 -11.49 26.80 -4.07
C THR A 317 -12.78 26.41 -4.77
N GLN A 318 -12.71 25.98 -6.04
CA GLN A 318 -13.89 25.54 -6.78
C GLN A 318 -14.62 24.39 -6.07
N LYS A 319 -13.91 23.37 -5.58
CA LYS A 319 -14.51 22.24 -4.86
C LYS A 319 -15.23 22.66 -3.59
N ILE A 320 -14.59 23.51 -2.80
CA ILE A 320 -15.18 24.05 -1.58
C ILE A 320 -16.42 24.90 -1.92
N MET A 321 -16.34 25.73 -2.97
CA MET A 321 -17.48 26.55 -3.39
C MET A 321 -18.66 25.68 -3.85
N GLU A 322 -18.41 24.64 -4.66
CA GLU A 322 -19.43 23.71 -5.14
C GLU A 322 -20.18 23.05 -3.98
N GLU A 323 -19.44 22.69 -2.94
CA GLU A 323 -19.97 22.03 -1.75
C GLU A 323 -20.81 22.94 -0.87
N PHE A 324 -20.30 24.13 -0.53
CA PHE A 324 -20.99 25.02 0.41
C PHE A 324 -22.07 25.90 -0.24
N ARG A 325 -22.13 25.99 -1.58
CA ARG A 325 -23.07 26.88 -2.30
C ARG A 325 -24.53 26.77 -1.86
N TYR A 326 -24.96 25.57 -1.48
CA TYR A 326 -26.35 25.29 -1.08
C TYR A 326 -26.53 25.15 0.43
N LYS A 327 -25.43 25.13 1.19
CA LYS A 327 -25.42 24.93 2.64
C LYS A 327 -25.23 26.24 3.38
N ASP A 328 -24.22 27.01 2.99
CA ASP A 328 -23.86 28.26 3.66
C ASP A 328 -23.29 29.28 2.66
N LYS A 329 -24.10 30.29 2.35
CA LYS A 329 -23.71 31.39 1.46
C LYS A 329 -22.71 32.34 2.10
N PHE A 330 -22.73 32.48 3.42
CA PHE A 330 -21.80 33.34 4.15
C PHE A 330 -20.40 32.73 4.09
N LEU A 331 -20.29 31.42 4.34
CA LEU A 331 -19.01 30.72 4.28
C LEU A 331 -18.36 30.82 2.89
N VAL A 332 -19.15 30.66 1.83
CA VAL A 332 -18.71 30.86 0.44
C VAL A 332 -18.12 32.26 0.22
N GLN A 333 -18.75 33.29 0.79
CA GLN A 333 -18.25 34.67 0.67
C GLN A 333 -16.95 34.87 1.46
N GLU A 334 -16.87 34.35 2.68
CA GLU A 334 -15.68 34.47 3.53
C GLU A 334 -14.46 33.75 2.90
N ILE A 335 -14.64 32.53 2.39
CA ILE A 335 -13.53 31.82 1.71
C ILE A 335 -13.08 32.58 0.46
N LYS A 336 -14.03 33.10 -0.35
CA LYS A 336 -13.70 33.85 -1.56
C LYS A 336 -12.97 35.15 -1.24
N LYS A 337 -13.35 35.84 -0.17
CA LYS A 337 -12.69 37.06 0.31
C LYS A 337 -11.24 36.80 0.71
N HIS A 338 -10.95 35.63 1.26
CA HIS A 338 -9.62 35.26 1.75
C HIS A 338 -8.86 34.29 0.84
N GLU A 339 -9.35 34.01 -0.38
CA GLU A 339 -8.78 32.99 -1.28
C GLU A 339 -7.27 33.14 -1.52
N LYS A 340 -6.76 34.38 -1.56
CA LYS A 340 -5.33 34.63 -1.83
C LYS A 340 -4.43 34.48 -0.61
N THR A 341 -5.00 34.52 0.59
CA THR A 341 -4.27 34.65 1.86
C THR A 341 -4.56 33.53 2.85
N ALA A 342 -5.65 32.80 2.64
CA ALA A 342 -5.98 31.63 3.44
C ALA A 342 -5.04 30.46 3.10
N ILE A 343 -4.83 29.59 4.07
CA ILE A 343 -3.92 28.46 4.00
C ILE A 343 -4.71 27.17 4.18
N PHE A 344 -4.55 26.25 3.24
CA PHE A 344 -5.07 24.91 3.33
C PHE A 344 -4.08 24.00 4.04
N ILE A 345 -4.56 23.28 5.05
CA ILE A 345 -3.76 22.28 5.77
C ILE A 345 -4.51 20.96 5.88
N GLU A 346 -3.74 19.87 5.83
CA GLU A 346 -4.20 18.53 6.14
C GLU A 346 -3.56 18.08 7.46
N ILE A 347 -4.34 17.43 8.32
CA ILE A 347 -3.89 16.94 9.62
C ILE A 347 -4.17 15.44 9.70
N HIS A 348 -3.17 14.67 10.07
CA HIS A 348 -3.30 13.23 10.31
C HIS A 348 -3.11 12.94 11.81
N GLU A 349 -4.08 12.24 12.38
CA GLU A 349 -4.14 11.85 13.79
C GLU A 349 -4.07 10.32 13.87
N GLY A 350 -2.86 9.80 14.09
CA GLY A 350 -2.60 8.36 14.09
C GLY A 350 -2.78 7.71 12.71
N LYS A 351 -3.29 6.47 12.69
CA LYS A 351 -3.37 5.66 11.45
C LYS A 351 -4.57 5.94 10.56
N VAL A 352 -5.66 6.45 11.13
CA VAL A 352 -6.97 6.57 10.46
C VAL A 352 -7.62 7.94 10.65
N GLY A 353 -7.17 8.73 11.63
CA GLY A 353 -7.66 10.09 11.84
C GLY A 353 -7.09 11.00 10.78
N PHE A 354 -7.96 11.75 10.12
CA PHE A 354 -7.61 12.70 9.09
C PHE A 354 -8.57 13.87 9.12
N SER A 355 -8.08 15.09 8.96
CA SER A 355 -8.92 16.28 8.82
C SER A 355 -8.32 17.34 7.89
N ARG A 356 -9.20 18.15 7.31
CA ARG A 356 -8.89 19.22 6.35
C ARG A 356 -9.38 20.55 6.88
N TRP A 357 -8.50 21.54 6.84
CA TRP A 357 -8.76 22.84 7.44
C TRP A 357 -8.37 23.98 6.51
N ILE A 358 -9.08 25.10 6.65
CA ILE A 358 -8.72 26.37 6.02
C ILE A 358 -8.40 27.36 7.13
N VAL A 359 -7.18 27.87 7.14
CA VAL A 359 -6.71 28.86 8.10
C VAL A 359 -6.80 30.24 7.47
N PHE A 360 -7.53 31.14 8.12
CA PHE A 360 -7.78 32.50 7.67
C PHE A 360 -6.73 33.48 8.23
N PRO A 361 -6.53 34.65 7.60
CA PRO A 361 -5.53 35.63 8.04
C PRO A 361 -5.75 36.18 9.45
N ASP A 362 -6.99 36.14 9.94
CA ASP A 362 -7.39 36.51 11.30
C ASP A 362 -7.18 35.37 12.31
N LYS A 363 -6.49 34.29 11.91
CA LYS A 363 -6.17 33.09 12.68
C LYS A 363 -7.36 32.21 13.03
N ARG A 364 -8.54 32.46 12.46
CA ARG A 364 -9.64 31.51 12.53
C ARG A 364 -9.35 30.29 11.65
N MET A 365 -9.81 29.13 12.06
CA MET A 365 -9.64 27.87 11.35
C MET A 365 -11.00 27.27 11.03
N LEU A 366 -11.31 27.10 9.76
CA LEU A 366 -12.52 26.41 9.31
C LEU A 366 -12.25 24.92 9.18
N LEU A 367 -13.00 24.09 9.92
CA LEU A 367 -13.02 22.64 9.72
C LEU A 367 -13.89 22.33 8.49
N TRP A 368 -13.33 21.62 7.50
CA TRP A 368 -14.04 21.25 6.28
C TRP A 368 -14.41 19.76 6.24
N HIS A 369 -13.41 18.87 6.36
CA HIS A 369 -13.60 17.42 6.30
C HIS A 369 -12.86 16.74 7.45
N PHE A 370 -13.41 15.65 7.97
CA PHE A 370 -12.67 14.76 8.87
C PHE A 370 -13.21 13.33 8.87
N GLN A 371 -12.37 12.40 9.34
CA GLN A 371 -12.70 10.98 9.47
C GLN A 371 -12.67 10.57 10.95
N GLY A 372 -13.70 9.84 11.38
CA GLY A 372 -13.83 9.33 12.75
C GLY A 372 -14.74 10.17 13.65
N ASN A 373 -14.75 9.85 14.94
CA ASN A 373 -15.65 10.48 15.93
C ASN A 373 -14.99 11.64 16.70
N THR A 374 -13.74 11.93 16.41
CA THR A 374 -12.95 12.99 17.05
C THR A 374 -12.13 13.71 16.00
N VAL A 375 -11.90 15.00 16.22
CA VAL A 375 -10.97 15.81 15.44
C VAL A 375 -10.24 16.76 16.39
N LEU A 376 -8.92 16.64 16.45
CA LEU A 376 -8.10 17.29 17.47
C LEU A 376 -8.67 17.03 18.87
N LYS A 377 -8.95 18.10 19.64
CA LYS A 377 -9.51 18.02 21.00
C LYS A 377 -11.05 17.93 21.06
N TRP A 378 -11.74 17.87 19.92
CA TRP A 378 -13.20 17.92 19.85
C TRP A 378 -13.80 16.58 19.41
N ASN A 379 -14.98 16.29 19.95
CA ASN A 379 -15.82 15.18 19.53
C ASN A 379 -16.77 15.58 18.40
N LEU A 380 -17.28 14.59 17.67
CA LEU A 380 -18.25 14.77 16.57
C LEU A 380 -19.50 15.56 16.98
N ASP A 381 -20.00 15.36 18.19
CA ASP A 381 -21.21 16.02 18.72
C ASP A 381 -21.04 17.53 18.99
N HIS A 382 -19.81 18.05 18.92
CA HIS A 382 -19.55 19.48 18.95
C HIS A 382 -19.79 20.19 17.61
N PHE A 383 -20.07 19.45 16.53
CA PHE A 383 -20.17 20.00 15.18
C PHE A 383 -21.51 19.66 14.53
N ASP A 384 -22.10 20.62 13.81
CA ASP A 384 -23.17 20.32 12.86
C ASP A 384 -22.53 19.72 11.60
N THR A 385 -22.75 18.41 11.40
CA THR A 385 -22.07 17.64 10.36
C THR A 385 -23.04 16.98 9.40
N TRP A 386 -22.54 16.73 8.20
CA TRP A 386 -23.19 15.81 7.26
C TRP A 386 -22.17 14.82 6.72
N GLU A 387 -22.65 13.64 6.36
CA GLU A 387 -21.82 12.53 5.91
C GLU A 387 -21.84 12.47 4.38
N THR A 388 -20.68 12.22 3.76
CA THR A 388 -20.62 11.82 2.34
C THR A 388 -19.41 10.92 2.08
N TYR A 389 -19.67 9.72 1.57
CA TYR A 389 -18.66 8.71 1.19
C TYR A 389 -17.72 8.25 2.33
N GLY A 390 -18.24 8.11 3.53
CA GLY A 390 -17.53 7.73 4.75
C GLY A 390 -16.82 8.88 5.47
N PHE A 391 -17.02 10.13 5.06
CA PHE A 391 -16.37 11.31 5.65
C PHE A 391 -17.38 12.26 6.29
N ASN A 392 -17.05 12.73 7.50
CA ASN A 392 -17.77 13.81 8.14
C ASN A 392 -17.34 15.14 7.52
N ARG A 393 -18.31 16.01 7.30
CA ARG A 393 -18.12 17.33 6.73
C ARG A 393 -18.67 18.36 7.69
N ALA A 394 -17.97 19.47 7.85
CA ALA A 394 -18.38 20.58 8.71
C ALA A 394 -18.15 21.91 7.98
N GLY A 395 -18.81 22.96 8.46
CA GLY A 395 -18.59 24.35 8.04
C GLY A 395 -18.27 25.25 9.23
N THR A 396 -17.65 24.68 10.26
CA THR A 396 -17.51 25.32 11.58
C THR A 396 -16.20 26.08 11.71
N PHE A 397 -16.29 27.34 12.13
CA PHE A 397 -15.12 28.13 12.48
C PHE A 397 -14.66 27.82 13.91
N ILE A 398 -13.35 27.67 14.05
CA ILE A 398 -12.64 27.71 15.32
C ILE A 398 -11.94 29.06 15.40
N SER A 399 -12.19 29.78 16.47
CA SER A 399 -11.60 31.09 16.73
C SER A 399 -10.08 31.01 16.96
N ALA A 400 -9.43 32.18 16.95
CA ALA A 400 -7.99 32.29 17.22
C ALA A 400 -7.57 31.86 18.64
N ASN A 401 -8.51 31.74 19.59
CA ASN A 401 -8.29 31.19 20.94
C ASN A 401 -8.69 29.70 21.07
N GLY A 402 -9.19 29.07 20.01
CA GLY A 402 -9.48 27.65 19.99
C GLY A 402 -10.84 27.29 20.56
N GLU A 403 -11.82 28.17 20.39
CA GLU A 403 -13.24 27.99 20.73
C GLU A 403 -14.05 27.81 19.44
N ILE A 404 -15.13 27.05 19.51
CA ILE A 404 -16.05 26.90 18.37
C ILE A 404 -16.88 28.18 18.27
N GLU A 405 -16.98 28.76 17.07
CA GLU A 405 -17.87 29.88 16.78
C GLU A 405 -19.27 29.32 16.44
N GLU A 406 -20.29 29.85 17.11
CA GLU A 406 -21.71 29.51 16.89
C GLU A 406 -22.34 30.25 15.69
#